data_AF-A0A7S3UIF1-F1
#
_entry.id   AF-A0A7S3UIF1-F1
#
_cell.length_a   1.000
_cell.length_b   1.000
_cell.length_c   1.000
_cell.angle_alpha   90.00
_cell.angle_beta   90.00
_cell.angle_gamma   90.00
#
_symmetry.space_group_name_H-M   'P 1'
#
loop_
_entity.id
_entity.type
_entity.pdbx_description
1 polymer ?
#
loop_
_entity_poly.entity_id
_entity_poly.type
_entity_poly.pdbx_seq_one_letter_code
_entity_poly.pdbx_strand_id
1 'polypeptide(L)'
;AGGWVHGRVQPKGRQRAVGLCWIQAVVALPFWVWALMNCVRYGFDLGVVSFACVLAAVALVLRELQSGLELSARRRRLVTSAAAFVSINYWLGVMIVVAQHPERGVLLAYFVVAALWWTVAAIGASRLHQGEEKQDKIPAAIVGQVA
;
A
#
# COMPACT_ATOMS: atom_id res chain seq x y z
N ALA A 1 7.00 -38.61 7.87
CA ALA A 1 6.31 -37.33 8.16
C ALA A 1 7.25 -36.20 7.77
N GLY A 2 7.03 -35.58 6.59
CA GLY A 2 7.89 -34.50 6.09
C GLY A 2 7.47 -33.16 6.72
N GLY A 3 8.31 -32.62 7.60
CA GLY A 3 8.10 -31.29 8.17
C GLY A 3 8.46 -30.23 7.13
N TRP A 4 7.51 -29.35 6.81
CA TRP A 4 7.77 -28.16 6.03
C TRP A 4 8.58 -27.18 6.88
N VAL A 5 9.83 -26.93 6.51
CA VAL A 5 10.64 -25.87 7.13
C VAL A 5 10.11 -24.55 6.57
N HIS A 6 9.40 -23.78 7.39
CA HIS A 6 9.04 -22.40 7.04
C HIS A 6 10.33 -21.60 6.85
N GLY A 7 10.56 -21.17 5.61
CA GLY A 7 11.63 -20.25 5.29
C GLY A 7 11.52 -19.02 6.21
N ARG A 8 12.63 -18.57 6.77
CA ARG A 8 12.64 -17.29 7.49
C ARG A 8 12.78 -16.19 6.45
N VAL A 9 11.80 -15.29 6.36
CA VAL A 9 11.89 -14.05 5.55
C VAL A 9 13.27 -13.41 5.74
N GLN A 10 13.96 -13.12 4.62
CA GLN A 10 15.22 -12.40 4.68
C GLN A 10 15.03 -11.04 5.40
N PRO A 11 15.90 -10.69 6.37
CA PRO A 11 15.73 -9.48 7.20
C PRO A 11 15.62 -8.18 6.40
N LYS A 12 16.23 -8.12 5.20
CA LYS A 12 16.20 -6.95 4.31
C LYS A 12 14.81 -6.68 3.70
N GLY A 13 14.05 -7.72 3.34
CA GLY A 13 12.69 -7.56 2.79
C GLY A 13 11.72 -7.01 3.83
N ARG A 14 11.82 -7.54 5.06
CA ARG A 14 11.03 -7.10 6.20
C ARG A 14 11.24 -5.62 6.55
N GLN A 15 12.48 -5.16 6.65
CA GLN A 15 12.78 -3.76 6.95
C GLN A 15 12.18 -2.79 5.90
N ARG A 16 12.25 -3.15 4.61
CA ARG A 16 11.64 -2.37 3.53
C ARG A 16 10.11 -2.32 3.63
N ALA A 17 9.47 -3.45 3.89
CA ALA A 17 8.02 -3.52 4.06
C ALA A 17 7.54 -2.68 5.26
N VAL A 18 8.24 -2.76 6.40
CA VAL A 18 7.99 -1.94 7.59
C VAL A 18 8.14 -0.45 7.25
N GLY A 19 9.22 -0.06 6.59
CA GLY A 19 9.45 1.33 6.19
C GLY A 19 8.36 1.89 5.28
N LEU A 20 7.96 1.14 4.24
CA LEU A 20 6.87 1.53 3.34
C LEU A 20 5.54 1.69 4.06
N CYS A 21 5.23 0.76 4.98
CA CYS A 21 4.03 0.81 5.79
C CYS A 21 4.00 2.07 6.68
N TRP A 22 5.10 2.37 7.37
CA TRP A 22 5.18 3.57 8.21
C TRP A 22 5.04 4.85 7.40
N ILE A 23 5.71 4.97 6.25
CA ILE A 23 5.60 6.13 5.37
C ILE A 23 4.13 6.31 4.94
N GLN A 24 3.45 5.24 4.52
CA GLN A 24 2.03 5.32 4.15
C GLN A 24 1.13 5.72 5.31
N ALA A 25 1.36 5.20 6.53
CA ALA A 25 0.58 5.59 7.70
C ALA A 25 0.78 7.06 8.07
N VAL A 26 2.02 7.54 8.10
CA VAL A 26 2.37 8.93 8.43
C VAL A 26 1.76 9.90 7.42
N VAL A 27 1.79 9.55 6.14
CA VAL A 27 1.16 10.37 5.09
C VAL A 27 -0.36 10.28 5.15
N ALA A 28 -0.95 9.10 5.31
CA ALA A 28 -2.40 8.92 5.28
C ALA A 28 -3.13 9.55 6.47
N LEU A 29 -2.55 9.54 7.67
CA LEU A 29 -3.24 9.94 8.89
C LEU A 29 -3.72 11.40 8.88
N PRO A 30 -2.90 12.41 8.54
CA PRO A 30 -3.36 13.80 8.44
C PRO A 30 -4.46 14.00 7.40
N PHE A 31 -4.35 13.34 6.23
CA PHE A 31 -5.37 13.43 5.18
C PHE A 31 -6.67 12.74 5.57
N TRP A 32 -6.61 11.65 6.34
CA TRP A 32 -7.81 11.01 6.88
C TRP A 32 -8.54 11.91 7.87
N VAL A 33 -7.82 12.55 8.79
CA VAL A 33 -8.39 13.53 9.74
C VAL A 33 -8.99 14.71 8.98
N TRP A 34 -8.31 15.21 7.95
CA TRP A 34 -8.85 16.28 7.12
C TRP A 34 -10.12 15.87 6.38
N ALA A 35 -10.17 14.67 5.81
CA ALA A 35 -11.37 14.13 5.16
C ALA A 35 -12.54 13.96 6.15
N LEU A 36 -12.27 13.56 7.40
CA LEU A 36 -13.29 13.56 8.46
C LEU A 36 -13.84 14.96 8.74
N MET A 37 -12.98 15.97 8.78
CA MET A 37 -13.43 17.36 8.95
C MET A 37 -14.28 17.83 7.76
N ASN A 38 -13.94 17.41 6.53
CA ASN A 38 -14.75 17.68 5.35
C ASN A 38 -16.12 17.00 5.42
N CYS A 39 -16.19 15.75 5.90
CA CYS A 39 -17.46 15.07 6.15
C CYS A 39 -18.41 15.88 7.04
N VAL A 40 -17.88 16.52 8.09
CA VAL A 40 -18.67 17.35 9.01
C VAL A 40 -19.11 18.67 8.36
N ARG A 41 -18.28 19.29 7.52
CA ARG A 41 -18.51 20.64 6.97
C ARG A 41 -19.24 20.66 5.63
N TYR A 42 -18.95 19.70 4.76
CA TYR A 42 -19.33 19.72 3.34
C TYR A 42 -20.07 18.46 2.89
N GLY A 43 -20.30 17.50 3.80
CA GLY A 43 -20.89 16.19 3.47
C GLY A 43 -19.84 15.17 3.05
N PHE A 44 -20.29 14.01 2.56
CA PHE A 44 -19.44 12.83 2.35
C PHE A 44 -18.18 13.11 1.51
N ASP A 45 -17.01 12.74 2.05
CA ASP A 45 -15.71 12.81 1.40
C ASP A 45 -15.18 11.39 1.17
N LEU A 46 -14.97 10.98 -0.09
CA LEU A 46 -14.44 9.65 -0.43
C LEU A 46 -13.06 9.38 0.21
N GLY A 47 -12.32 10.44 0.52
CA GLY A 47 -11.07 10.41 1.26
C GLY A 47 -11.20 9.68 2.61
N VAL A 48 -12.32 9.81 3.31
CA VAL A 48 -12.51 9.16 4.62
C VAL A 48 -12.42 7.64 4.50
N VAL A 49 -13.00 7.08 3.43
CA VAL A 49 -12.99 5.64 3.18
C VAL A 49 -11.65 5.22 2.61
N SER A 50 -11.13 5.93 1.61
CA SER A 50 -9.89 5.53 0.95
C SER A 50 -8.69 5.55 1.90
N PHE A 51 -8.55 6.57 2.75
CA PHE A 51 -7.46 6.63 3.73
C PHE A 51 -7.67 5.66 4.90
N ALA A 52 -8.91 5.43 5.34
CA ALA A 52 -9.19 4.40 6.36
C ALA A 52 -8.75 3.01 5.88
N CYS A 53 -9.00 2.67 4.61
CA CYS A 53 -8.54 1.42 4.00
C CYS A 53 -7.01 1.29 4.05
N VAL A 54 -6.26 2.35 3.74
CA VAL A 54 -4.78 2.32 3.82
C VAL A 54 -4.32 2.13 5.27
N LEU A 55 -4.86 2.91 6.21
CA LEU A 55 -4.48 2.82 7.62
C LEU A 55 -4.77 1.43 8.20
N ALA A 56 -5.93 0.86 7.88
CA ALA A 56 -6.30 -0.49 8.30
C ALA A 56 -5.39 -1.56 7.65
N ALA A 57 -5.13 -1.47 6.35
CA ALA A 57 -4.24 -2.39 5.64
C ALA A 57 -2.83 -2.37 6.23
N VAL A 58 -2.28 -1.17 6.47
CA VAL A 58 -0.95 -0.97 7.07
C VAL A 58 -0.91 -1.50 8.50
N ALA A 59 -1.92 -1.23 9.33
CA ALA A 59 -1.97 -1.74 10.71
C ALA A 59 -1.95 -3.27 10.75
N LEU A 60 -2.69 -3.93 9.84
CA LEU A 60 -2.69 -5.39 9.72
C LEU A 60 -1.33 -5.94 9.29
N VAL A 61 -0.67 -5.30 8.32
CA VAL A 61 0.68 -5.68 7.89
C VAL A 61 1.70 -5.51 9.01
N LEU A 62 1.70 -4.36 9.69
CA LEU A 62 2.64 -4.10 10.78
C LEU A 62 2.47 -5.10 11.93
N ARG A 63 1.22 -5.45 12.29
CA ARG A 63 0.94 -6.47 13.31
C ARG A 63 1.49 -7.85 12.92
N GLU A 64 1.29 -8.26 11.66
CA GLU A 64 1.81 -9.53 11.13
C GLU A 64 3.35 -9.53 11.14
N LEU A 65 3.96 -8.44 10.66
CA LEU A 65 5.42 -8.28 10.68
C LEU A 65 6.00 -8.21 12.10
N GLN A 66 5.28 -7.68 13.09
CA GLN A 66 5.73 -7.68 14.49
C GLN A 66 5.72 -9.08 15.11
N SER A 67 4.74 -9.91 14.74
CA SER A 67 4.64 -11.30 15.21
C SER A 67 5.74 -12.23 14.66
N GLY A 68 6.57 -11.74 13.73
CA GLY A 68 7.64 -12.51 13.09
C GLY A 68 7.13 -13.49 12.03
N LEU A 69 5.82 -13.47 11.74
CA LEU A 69 5.22 -14.25 10.67
C LEU A 69 5.66 -13.71 9.29
N GLU A 70 5.72 -14.61 8.31
CA GLU A 70 5.88 -14.22 6.92
C GLU A 70 4.66 -13.42 6.46
N LEU A 71 4.89 -12.36 5.70
CA LEU A 71 3.80 -11.53 5.23
C LEU A 71 2.99 -12.32 4.20
N SER A 72 1.71 -12.55 4.46
CA SER A 72 0.87 -13.27 3.49
C SER A 72 0.66 -12.45 2.20
N ALA A 73 0.59 -13.14 1.05
CA ALA A 73 0.31 -12.50 -0.23
C ALA A 73 -0.99 -11.68 -0.22
N ARG A 74 -1.99 -12.14 0.54
CA ARG A 74 -3.26 -11.42 0.75
C ARG A 74 -3.04 -10.04 1.38
N ARG A 75 -2.18 -9.93 2.39
CA ARG A 75 -1.89 -8.67 3.09
C ARG A 75 -1.12 -7.70 2.24
N ARG A 76 -0.15 -8.20 1.46
CA ARG A 76 0.54 -7.41 0.44
C ARG A 76 -0.44 -6.82 -0.58
N ARG A 77 -1.33 -7.65 -1.14
CA ARG A 77 -2.35 -7.20 -2.11
C ARG A 77 -3.26 -6.16 -1.47
N LEU A 78 -3.64 -6.34 -0.21
CA LEU A 78 -4.48 -5.39 0.50
C LEU A 78 -3.85 -3.99 0.58
N VAL A 79 -2.57 -3.87 0.94
CA VAL A 79 -1.87 -2.57 0.97
C VAL A 79 -1.75 -1.98 -0.44
N THR A 80 -1.39 -2.78 -1.44
CA THR A 80 -1.33 -2.32 -2.84
C THR A 80 -2.69 -1.78 -3.31
N SER A 81 -3.77 -2.52 -3.09
CA SER A 81 -5.12 -2.13 -3.48
C SER A 81 -5.61 -0.90 -2.74
N ALA A 82 -5.30 -0.76 -1.44
CA ALA A 82 -5.65 0.42 -0.67
C ALA A 82 -4.93 1.68 -1.18
N ALA A 83 -3.62 1.59 -1.45
CA ALA A 83 -2.86 2.70 -2.03
C ALA A 83 -3.35 3.05 -3.45
N ALA A 84 -3.67 2.05 -4.27
CA ALA A 84 -4.25 2.25 -5.59
C ALA A 84 -5.63 2.93 -5.51
N PHE A 85 -6.46 2.57 -4.52
CA PHE A 85 -7.76 3.20 -4.31
C PHE A 85 -7.64 4.69 -3.96
N VAL A 86 -6.66 5.06 -3.12
CA VAL A 86 -6.38 6.49 -2.85
C VAL A 86 -5.88 7.20 -4.12
N SER A 87 -5.00 6.57 -4.91
CA SER A 87 -4.54 7.14 -6.19
C SER A 87 -5.71 7.42 -7.14
N ILE A 88 -6.63 6.46 -7.30
CA ILE A 88 -7.84 6.62 -8.12
C ILE A 88 -8.69 7.78 -7.60
N ASN A 89 -8.88 7.90 -6.28
CA ASN A 89 -9.61 9.03 -5.68
C ASN A 89 -9.00 10.38 -6.08
N TYR A 90 -7.67 10.52 -6.01
CA TYR A 90 -7.00 11.75 -6.43
C TYR A 90 -7.11 12.00 -7.94
N TRP A 91 -7.01 10.97 -8.79
CA TRP A 91 -7.22 11.12 -10.23
C TRP A 91 -8.64 11.56 -10.59
N LEU A 92 -9.66 11.05 -9.88
CA LEU A 92 -11.04 11.55 -10.02
C LEU A 92 -11.12 13.04 -9.65
N GLY A 93 -10.45 13.45 -8.56
CA GLY A 93 -10.32 14.85 -8.18
C GLY A 93 -9.68 15.71 -9.27
N VAL A 94 -8.60 15.24 -9.91
CA VAL A 94 -7.98 15.90 -11.07
C VAL A 94 -9.02 16.12 -12.19
N MET A 95 -9.74 15.06 -12.58
CA MET A 95 -10.74 15.15 -13.66
C MET A 95 -11.86 16.14 -13.33
N ILE A 96 -12.33 16.16 -12.08
CA ILE A 96 -13.37 17.11 -11.62
C ILE A 96 -12.84 18.55 -11.65
N VAL A 97 -11.64 18.82 -11.13
CA VAL A 97 -11.06 20.17 -11.11
C VAL A 97 -10.82 20.68 -12.53
N VAL A 98 -10.26 19.85 -13.42
CA VAL A 98 -10.06 20.23 -14.83
C VAL A 98 -11.38 20.56 -15.53
N ALA A 99 -12.44 19.79 -15.26
CA ALA A 99 -13.74 19.97 -15.91
C ALA A 99 -14.55 21.14 -15.36
N GLN A 100 -14.52 21.39 -14.04
CA GLN A 100 -15.43 22.32 -13.37
C GLN A 100 -14.76 23.62 -12.92
N HIS A 101 -13.44 23.59 -12.64
CA HIS A 101 -12.71 24.69 -12.01
C HIS A 101 -11.28 24.85 -12.59
N PRO A 102 -11.13 25.03 -13.92
CA PRO A 102 -9.82 25.10 -14.57
C PRO A 102 -8.93 26.24 -14.06
N GLU A 103 -9.52 27.29 -13.48
CA GLU A 103 -8.82 28.43 -12.88
C GLU A 103 -8.07 28.06 -11.58
N ARG A 104 -8.39 26.92 -10.94
CA ARG A 104 -7.82 26.51 -9.66
C ARG A 104 -6.51 25.72 -9.81
N GLY A 105 -5.52 26.34 -10.47
CA GLY A 105 -4.23 25.71 -10.77
C GLY A 105 -3.50 25.10 -9.56
N VAL A 106 -3.56 25.75 -8.39
CA VAL A 106 -2.94 25.24 -7.15
C VAL A 106 -3.63 23.96 -6.65
N LEU A 107 -4.96 23.93 -6.68
CA LEU A 107 -5.73 22.76 -6.28
C LEU A 107 -5.48 21.60 -7.24
N LEU A 108 -5.41 21.88 -8.54
CA LEU A 108 -5.05 20.90 -9.56
C LEU A 108 -3.67 20.31 -9.32
N ALA A 109 -2.65 21.15 -9.09
CA ALA A 109 -1.29 20.70 -8.80
C ALA A 109 -1.25 19.81 -7.54
N TYR A 110 -2.00 20.17 -6.49
CA TYR A 110 -2.15 19.34 -5.30
C TYR A 110 -2.70 17.94 -5.63
N PHE A 111 -3.80 17.86 -6.38
CA PHE A 111 -4.41 16.57 -6.74
C PHE A 111 -3.45 15.72 -7.61
N VAL A 112 -2.75 16.33 -8.56
CA VAL A 112 -1.78 15.62 -9.43
C VAL A 112 -0.61 15.07 -8.62
N VAL A 113 0.01 15.89 -7.77
CA VAL A 113 1.15 15.45 -6.94
C VAL A 113 0.74 14.32 -6.01
N ALA A 114 -0.43 14.42 -5.39
CA ALA A 114 -0.95 13.37 -4.53
C ALA A 114 -1.28 12.09 -5.30
N ALA A 115 -1.91 12.19 -6.49
CA ALA A 115 -2.18 11.03 -7.36
C ALA A 115 -0.90 10.30 -7.77
N LEU A 116 0.13 11.05 -8.15
CA LEU A 116 1.43 10.49 -8.53
C LEU A 116 2.12 9.81 -7.35
N TRP A 117 2.11 10.44 -6.17
CA TRP A 117 2.65 9.81 -4.97
C TRP A 117 1.88 8.50 -4.68
N TRP A 118 0.56 8.51 -4.54
CA TRP A 118 -0.18 7.26 -4.25
C TRP A 118 -0.01 6.17 -5.32
N THR A 119 0.22 6.54 -6.58
CA THR A 119 0.63 5.61 -7.64
C THR A 119 1.99 4.96 -7.35
N VAL A 120 3.00 5.75 -7.00
CA VAL A 120 4.32 5.26 -6.60
C VAL A 120 4.22 4.38 -5.34
N ALA A 121 3.35 4.73 -4.38
CA ALA A 121 3.08 3.92 -3.19
C ALA A 121 2.56 2.53 -3.56
N ALA A 122 1.59 2.47 -4.46
CA ALA A 122 0.98 1.23 -4.93
C ALA A 122 2.01 0.36 -5.68
N ILE A 123 2.84 0.95 -6.54
CA ILE A 123 3.93 0.25 -7.24
C ILE A 123 4.99 -0.25 -6.26
N GLY A 124 5.37 0.56 -5.27
CA GLY A 124 6.31 0.16 -4.22
C GLY A 124 5.79 -1.04 -3.43
N ALA A 125 4.50 -1.03 -3.06
CA ALA A 125 3.85 -2.14 -2.39
C ALA A 125 3.73 -3.39 -3.27
N SER A 126 3.46 -3.25 -4.58
CA SER A 126 3.34 -4.41 -5.49
C SER A 126 4.69 -5.09 -5.73
N ARG A 127 5.79 -4.34 -5.75
CA ARG A 127 7.15 -4.90 -5.88
C ARG A 127 7.58 -5.73 -4.67
N LEU A 128 6.93 -5.58 -3.51
CA LEU A 128 7.12 -6.50 -2.38
C LEU A 128 6.67 -7.94 -2.73
N HIS A 129 5.81 -8.16 -3.73
CA HIS A 129 5.44 -9.51 -4.18
C HIS A 129 6.52 -10.22 -5.01
N GLN A 130 7.26 -9.48 -5.83
CA GLN A 130 8.08 -10.09 -6.89
C GLN A 130 9.39 -10.71 -6.36
N GLY A 131 9.82 -10.32 -5.14
CA GLY A 131 11.02 -10.85 -4.52
C GLY A 131 10.87 -12.30 -4.02
N GLU A 132 9.66 -12.71 -3.63
CA GLU A 132 9.42 -14.03 -3.02
C GLU A 132 9.07 -15.10 -4.07
N GLU A 133 8.30 -14.77 -5.10
CA GLU A 133 7.87 -15.77 -6.10
C GLU A 133 9.04 -16.35 -6.92
N LYS A 134 10.14 -15.61 -7.07
CA LYS A 134 11.35 -16.12 -7.71
C LYS A 134 12.08 -17.17 -6.86
N GLN A 135 11.84 -17.22 -5.56
CA GLN A 135 12.56 -18.10 -4.64
C GLN A 135 11.90 -19.49 -4.53
N ASP A 136 10.58 -19.57 -4.70
CA ASP A 136 9.81 -20.83 -4.64
C ASP A 136 9.93 -21.71 -5.89
N LYS A 137 10.46 -21.18 -7.00
CA LYS A 137 10.58 -21.90 -8.28
C LYS A 137 11.94 -22.59 -8.47
N ILE A 138 12.71 -22.84 -7.41
CA ILE A 138 13.87 -23.74 -7.50
C ILE A 138 13.32 -25.17 -7.55
N PRO A 139 13.46 -25.89 -8.68
CA PRO A 139 12.90 -27.24 -8.81
C PRO A 139 13.54 -28.16 -7.76
N ALA A 140 12.71 -28.91 -7.02
CA ALA A 140 13.17 -29.90 -6.04
C ALA A 140 14.17 -30.92 -6.64
N ALA A 141 14.16 -31.10 -7.96
CA ALA A 141 15.11 -31.92 -8.71
C ALA A 141 16.58 -31.51 -8.53
N ILE A 142 16.87 -30.23 -8.22
CA ILE A 142 18.25 -29.76 -7.98
C ILE A 142 18.71 -30.08 -6.55
N VAL A 143 17.80 -30.09 -5.58
CA VAL A 143 18.12 -30.33 -4.16
C VAL A 143 18.51 -31.79 -3.91
N GLY A 144 17.97 -32.73 -4.69
CA GLY A 144 18.30 -34.16 -4.59
C GLY A 144 19.62 -34.59 -5.25
N GLN A 145 20.31 -33.71 -6.00
CA GLN A 145 21.58 -34.03 -6.68
C GLN A 145 22.83 -33.56 -5.93
N VAL A 146 22.67 -32.89 -4.78
CA VAL A 146 23.78 -32.34 -3.97
C VAL A 146 23.88 -33.02 -2.60
N ALA A 147 23.11 -34.10 -2.37
CA ALA A 147 23.23 -34.99 -1.22
C ALA A 147 23.84 -36.32 -1.65
#